data_AF-A0A1R1YFJ1-F1
#
_entry.id   AF-A0A1R1YFJ1-F1
#
_cell.length_a   1.000
_cell.length_b   1.000
_cell.length_c   1.000
_cell.angle_alpha   90.00
_cell.angle_beta   90.00
_cell.angle_gamma   90.00
#
_symmetry.space_group_name_H-M   'P 1'
#
loop_
_entity.id
_entity.type
_entity.pdbx_description
1 polymer ?
#
loop_
_entity_poly.entity_id
_entity_poly.type
_entity_poly.pdbx_seq_one_letter_code
_entity_poly.pdbx_strand_id
1 'polypeptide(L)'
;MWAPLAVVHGFDKLPHLTSKDHKNVPSDGSEQHDLHTRLYKMITAKLPDPLTLVRNFGLMSEQDYLRLPLDQKRKFEMNMIEPKLDQLCRCFLYLNNAKIDYKLNLYWGNLDFSKQIPISKLTWPQNISHHKLDLVRGNIITNPELKSASKIKL
;
A
#
# COMPACT_ATOMS: atom_id res chain seq x y z
N MET A 1 -2.56 21.01 -4.02
CA MET A 1 -3.21 19.69 -4.03
C MET A 1 -2.09 18.66 -4.21
N TRP A 2 -1.66 18.00 -3.15
CA TRP A 2 -0.56 17.03 -3.21
C TRP A 2 -1.16 15.67 -2.86
N ALA A 3 -1.28 14.80 -3.86
CA ALA A 3 -1.52 13.40 -3.61
C ALA A 3 -0.19 12.80 -3.13
N PRO A 4 -0.21 11.95 -2.09
CA PRO A 4 0.97 11.19 -1.68
C PRO A 4 1.35 10.25 -2.82
N LEU A 5 2.37 10.63 -3.59
CA LEU A 5 2.88 9.80 -4.67
C LEU A 5 3.72 8.68 -4.04
N ALA A 6 3.21 7.45 -4.16
CA ALA A 6 3.96 6.23 -3.89
C ALA A 6 4.36 5.61 -5.22
N VAL A 7 5.66 5.49 -5.49
CA VAL A 7 6.18 4.81 -6.68
C VAL A 7 6.72 3.44 -6.27
N VAL A 8 6.24 2.39 -6.93
CA VAL A 8 6.62 0.99 -6.68
C VAL A 8 7.66 0.59 -7.71
N HIS A 9 8.83 0.13 -7.28
CA HIS A 9 9.91 -0.32 -8.17
C HIS A 9 10.61 -1.59 -7.64
N GLY A 10 10.89 -2.54 -8.55
CA GLY A 10 11.64 -3.76 -8.25
C GLY A 10 10.76 -5.00 -8.16
N PHE A 11 11.05 -5.96 -9.03
CA PHE A 11 10.69 -7.36 -8.90
C PHE A 11 11.96 -8.16 -9.16
N ASP A 12 12.92 -8.02 -8.26
CA ASP A 12 14.17 -8.79 -8.36
C ASP A 12 13.88 -10.19 -7.84
N LYS A 13 13.93 -11.18 -8.74
CA LYS A 13 13.93 -12.59 -8.33
C LYS A 13 15.24 -12.85 -7.58
N LEU A 14 15.14 -13.42 -6.38
CA LEU A 14 16.33 -13.83 -5.64
C LEU A 14 17.14 -14.83 -6.50
N PRO A 15 18.44 -14.59 -6.76
CA PRO A 15 19.24 -15.39 -7.70
C PRO A 15 19.54 -16.83 -7.24
N HIS A 16 19.07 -17.24 -6.05
CA HIS A 16 19.44 -18.50 -5.43
C HIS A 16 18.32 -19.54 -5.32
N LEU A 17 17.11 -19.26 -5.79
CA LEU A 17 16.00 -20.22 -5.73
C LEU A 17 15.67 -20.73 -7.13
N THR A 18 16.28 -21.87 -7.47
CA THR A 18 15.86 -22.63 -8.64
C THR A 18 14.47 -23.19 -8.39
N SER A 19 13.66 -23.30 -9.45
CA SER A 19 12.27 -23.82 -9.47
C SER A 19 12.00 -25.18 -8.78
N LYS A 20 13.02 -25.80 -8.16
CA LYS A 20 12.95 -27.10 -7.48
C LYS A 20 12.52 -27.03 -6.01
N ASP A 21 12.53 -25.86 -5.37
CA ASP A 21 12.15 -25.73 -3.95
C ASP A 21 10.63 -25.61 -3.71
N HIS A 22 9.82 -25.58 -4.77
CA HIS A 22 8.36 -25.59 -4.68
C HIS A 22 7.74 -26.97 -4.35
N LYS A 23 8.54 -27.99 -4.01
CA LYS A 23 8.06 -29.37 -3.82
C LYS A 23 7.51 -29.72 -2.44
N ASN A 24 7.55 -28.82 -1.47
CA ASN A 24 7.08 -29.09 -0.10
C ASN A 24 5.92 -28.17 0.33
N VAL A 25 4.95 -27.93 -0.56
CA VAL A 25 3.63 -27.41 -0.16
C VAL A 25 2.70 -28.61 -0.03
N PRO A 26 1.99 -28.81 1.10
CA PRO A 26 1.03 -29.88 1.24
C PRO A 26 0.00 -29.80 0.11
N SER A 27 -0.12 -30.90 -0.62
CA SER A 27 -1.05 -31.07 -1.73
C SER A 27 -2.46 -31.36 -1.19
N ASP A 28 -3.06 -30.40 -0.51
CA ASP A 28 -4.50 -30.45 -0.22
C ASP A 28 -5.14 -29.18 -0.81
N GLY A 29 -5.88 -29.35 -1.91
CA GLY A 29 -6.48 -28.24 -2.67
C GLY A 29 -7.50 -27.42 -1.85
N SER A 30 -7.92 -27.95 -0.70
CA SER A 30 -8.76 -27.30 0.30
C SER A 30 -8.03 -26.15 1.03
N GLU A 31 -6.78 -26.34 1.45
CA GLU A 31 -6.01 -25.34 2.20
C GLU A 31 -5.63 -24.13 1.34
N GLN A 32 -5.25 -24.38 0.07
CA GLN A 32 -4.98 -23.31 -0.88
C GLN A 32 -6.23 -22.49 -1.22
N HIS A 33 -7.40 -23.15 -1.33
CA HIS A 33 -8.67 -22.48 -1.59
C HIS A 33 -9.13 -21.64 -0.39
N ASP A 34 -8.97 -22.14 0.83
CA ASP A 34 -9.26 -21.41 2.06
C ASP A 34 -8.36 -20.20 2.24
N LEU A 35 -7.07 -20.34 1.96
CA LEU A 35 -6.12 -19.23 1.96
C LEU A 35 -6.51 -18.17 0.94
N HIS A 36 -6.79 -18.55 -0.31
CA HIS A 36 -7.25 -17.63 -1.34
C HIS A 36 -8.55 -16.91 -0.96
N THR A 37 -9.49 -17.62 -0.35
CA THR A 37 -10.79 -17.04 0.08
C THR A 37 -10.61 -16.05 1.22
N ARG A 38 -9.77 -16.36 2.21
CA ARG A 38 -9.43 -15.44 3.32
C ARG A 38 -8.71 -14.19 2.81
N LEU A 39 -7.79 -14.38 1.87
CA LEU A 39 -7.03 -13.29 1.27
C LEU A 39 -7.89 -12.40 0.37
N TYR A 40 -8.78 -12.99 -0.43
CA TYR A 40 -9.75 -12.24 -1.23
C TYR A 40 -10.69 -11.43 -0.34
N LYS A 41 -11.20 -12.01 0.75
CA LYS A 41 -11.99 -11.29 1.76
C LYS A 41 -11.20 -10.12 2.38
N MET A 42 -9.90 -10.29 2.63
CA MET A 42 -9.05 -9.23 3.16
C MET A 42 -8.92 -8.04 2.19
N ILE A 43 -8.66 -8.33 0.90
CA ILE A 43 -8.50 -7.30 -0.14
C ILE A 43 -9.83 -6.61 -0.48
N THR A 44 -10.93 -7.36 -0.50
CA THR A 44 -12.26 -6.84 -0.87
C THR A 44 -13.05 -6.26 0.30
N ALA A 45 -12.53 -6.36 1.53
CA ALA A 45 -13.15 -5.74 2.68
C ALA A 45 -13.29 -4.23 2.45
N LYS A 46 -14.52 -3.73 2.61
CA LYS A 46 -14.84 -2.31 2.43
C LYS A 46 -14.00 -1.48 3.40
N LEU A 47 -13.38 -0.45 2.87
CA LEU A 47 -12.81 0.60 3.71
C LEU A 47 -13.93 1.32 4.46
N PRO A 48 -13.69 1.74 5.71
CA PRO A 48 -14.62 2.58 6.45
C PRO A 48 -14.84 3.88 5.67
N ASP A 49 -16.08 4.34 5.64
CA ASP A 49 -16.45 5.62 5.05
C ASP A 49 -15.90 6.79 5.89
N PRO A 50 -15.76 7.99 5.29
CA PRO A 50 -15.20 9.15 5.97
C PRO A 50 -15.90 9.51 7.29
N LEU A 51 -17.22 9.34 7.39
CA LEU A 51 -17.97 9.62 8.62
C LEU A 51 -17.61 8.63 9.73
N THR A 52 -17.47 7.35 9.42
CA THR A 52 -16.97 6.33 10.36
C THR A 52 -15.57 6.67 10.86
N LEU A 53 -14.71 7.23 10.01
CA LEU A 53 -13.37 7.65 10.40
C LEU A 53 -13.38 8.86 11.35
N VAL A 54 -14.21 9.87 11.05
CA VAL A 54 -14.42 11.02 11.95
C VAL A 54 -14.81 10.55 13.35
N ARG A 55 -15.76 9.61 13.41
CA ARG A 55 -16.25 9.03 14.66
C ARG A 55 -15.17 8.23 15.40
N ASN A 56 -14.44 7.36 14.70
CA ASN A 56 -13.49 6.44 15.33
C ASN A 56 -12.20 7.14 15.79
N PHE A 57 -11.76 8.18 15.09
CA PHE A 57 -10.51 8.89 15.36
C PHE A 57 -10.72 10.20 16.12
N GLY A 58 -11.96 10.58 16.41
CA GLY A 58 -12.29 11.80 17.16
C GLY A 58 -11.79 13.07 16.50
N LEU A 59 -11.71 13.09 15.16
CA LEU A 59 -11.13 14.20 14.39
C LEU A 59 -12.00 15.47 14.47
N MET A 60 -13.32 15.29 14.56
CA MET A 60 -14.33 16.34 14.78
C MET A 60 -15.66 15.68 15.19
N SER A 61 -16.69 16.48 15.50
CA SER A 61 -18.03 15.94 15.72
C SER A 61 -18.70 15.53 14.40
N GLU A 62 -19.59 14.54 14.44
CA GLU A 62 -20.34 14.09 13.26
C GLU A 62 -21.17 15.22 12.64
N GLN A 63 -21.75 16.08 13.49
CA GLN A 63 -22.55 17.22 13.04
C GLN A 63 -21.70 18.26 12.32
N ASP A 64 -20.48 18.52 12.81
CA ASP A 64 -19.58 19.47 12.18
C ASP A 64 -19.11 18.95 10.83
N TYR A 65 -18.80 17.65 10.73
CA TYR A 65 -18.47 17.02 9.46
C TYR A 65 -19.60 17.15 8.45
N LEU A 66 -20.85 16.86 8.84
CA LEU A 66 -22.00 16.94 7.94
C LEU A 66 -22.26 18.37 7.44
N ARG A 67 -21.95 19.39 8.25
CA ARG A 67 -22.08 20.81 7.91
C ARG A 67 -20.94 21.36 7.04
N LEU A 68 -19.83 20.62 6.89
CA LEU A 68 -18.72 21.09 6.06
C LEU A 68 -19.16 21.32 4.61
N PRO A 69 -18.74 22.44 3.99
CA PRO A 69 -18.88 22.66 2.55
C PRO A 69 -18.23 21.52 1.74
N LEU A 70 -18.79 21.23 0.56
CA LEU A 70 -18.35 20.10 -0.28
C LEU A 70 -16.83 20.12 -0.58
N ASP A 71 -16.26 21.30 -0.84
CA ASP A 71 -14.82 21.44 -1.10
C ASP A 71 -13.95 21.13 0.11
N GLN A 72 -14.44 21.44 1.32
CA GLN A 72 -13.74 21.11 2.56
C GLN A 72 -13.87 19.62 2.89
N LYS A 73 -15.04 19.02 2.65
CA LYS A 73 -15.22 17.55 2.73
C LYS A 73 -14.26 16.81 1.80
N ARG A 74 -14.16 17.23 0.53
CA ARG A 74 -13.21 16.63 -0.42
C ARG A 74 -11.76 16.76 0.04
N LYS A 75 -11.34 17.92 0.55
CA LYS A 75 -9.99 18.10 1.10
C LYS A 75 -9.75 17.19 2.29
N PHE A 76 -10.74 17.04 3.16
CA PHE A 76 -10.67 16.15 4.31
C PHE A 76 -10.55 14.68 3.87
N GLU A 77 -11.37 14.23 2.93
CA GLU A 77 -11.27 12.88 2.32
C GLU A 77 -9.95 12.65 1.59
N MET A 78 -9.38 13.68 0.95
CA MET A 78 -8.04 13.59 0.35
C MET A 78 -6.94 13.40 1.39
N ASN A 79 -7.13 13.96 2.59
CA ASN A 79 -6.20 13.78 3.70
C ASN A 79 -6.35 12.43 4.40
N MET A 80 -7.43 11.68 4.13
CA MET A 80 -7.60 10.29 4.60
C MET A 80 -6.74 9.34 3.78
N ILE A 81 -5.45 9.38 4.04
CA ILE A 81 -4.46 8.53 3.39
C ILE A 81 -4.43 7.13 4.00
N GLU A 82 -4.76 7.01 5.28
CA GLU A 82 -4.66 5.80 6.09
C GLU A 82 -5.49 4.63 5.53
N PRO A 83 -6.75 4.82 5.07
CA PRO A 83 -7.50 3.77 4.41
C PRO A 83 -6.84 3.29 3.10
N LYS A 84 -6.22 4.19 2.34
CA LYS A 84 -5.54 3.85 1.08
C LYS A 84 -4.23 3.10 1.35
N LEU A 85 -3.49 3.49 2.39
CA LEU A 85 -2.32 2.76 2.87
C LEU A 85 -2.70 1.36 3.39
N ASP A 86 -3.84 1.25 4.07
CA ASP A 86 -4.39 -0.03 4.53
C ASP A 86 -4.64 -1.00 3.37
N GLN A 87 -5.33 -0.52 2.33
CA GLN A 87 -5.54 -1.31 1.11
C GLN A 87 -4.22 -1.71 0.45
N LEU A 88 -3.29 -0.78 0.31
CA LEU A 88 -1.99 -1.05 -0.29
C LEU A 88 -1.22 -2.12 0.49
N CYS A 89 -1.22 -2.04 1.82
CA CYS A 89 -0.57 -3.02 2.69
C CYS A 89 -1.21 -4.41 2.55
N ARG A 90 -2.55 -4.50 2.47
CA ARG A 90 -3.26 -5.78 2.22
C ARG A 90 -2.90 -6.38 0.87
N CYS A 91 -2.79 -5.57 -0.18
CA CYS A 91 -2.36 -6.02 -1.50
C CYS A 91 -0.94 -6.62 -1.46
N PHE A 92 -0.01 -5.98 -0.77
CA PHE A 92 1.35 -6.53 -0.67
C PHE A 92 1.44 -7.76 0.23
N LEU A 93 0.68 -7.83 1.34
CA LEU A 93 0.58 -9.04 2.15
C LEU A 93 0.02 -10.21 1.33
N TYR A 94 -0.98 -9.95 0.48
CA TYR A 94 -1.48 -10.95 -0.46
C TYR A 94 -0.39 -11.42 -1.42
N LEU A 95 0.32 -10.49 -2.05
CA LEU A 95 1.41 -10.81 -2.97
C LEU A 95 2.52 -11.61 -2.28
N ASN A 96 2.87 -11.27 -1.04
CA ASN A 96 3.88 -11.99 -0.25
C ASN A 96 3.48 -13.45 0.04
N ASN A 97 2.19 -13.70 0.26
CA ASN A 97 1.68 -15.06 0.46
C ASN A 97 1.57 -15.84 -0.87
N ALA A 98 1.29 -15.16 -1.99
CA ALA A 98 1.14 -15.79 -3.30
C ALA A 98 2.48 -16.02 -4.04
N LYS A 99 3.50 -15.19 -3.78
CA LYS A 99 4.83 -15.25 -4.37
C LYS A 99 5.87 -14.94 -3.29
N ILE A 100 6.67 -15.95 -2.92
CA ILE A 100 7.62 -15.85 -1.79
C ILE A 100 8.87 -15.02 -2.16
N ASP A 101 9.23 -14.95 -3.46
CA ASP A 101 10.52 -14.38 -3.89
C ASP A 101 10.39 -13.10 -4.71
N TYR A 102 10.11 -11.98 -4.04
CA TYR A 102 10.28 -10.65 -4.63
C TYR A 102 10.83 -9.67 -3.60
N LYS A 103 11.67 -8.74 -4.07
CA LYS A 103 12.06 -7.55 -3.30
C LYS A 103 11.47 -6.31 -3.97
N LEU A 104 10.78 -5.48 -3.19
CA LEU A 104 10.04 -4.34 -3.69
C LEU A 104 10.47 -3.07 -2.97
N ASN A 105 10.67 -1.99 -3.71
CA ASN A 105 11.07 -0.69 -3.19
C ASN A 105 9.91 0.30 -3.38
N LEU A 106 9.49 0.94 -2.29
CA LEU A 106 8.46 1.97 -2.28
C LEU A 106 9.10 3.33 -2.06
N TYR A 107 8.87 4.25 -2.99
CA TYR A 107 9.34 5.63 -2.89
C TYR A 107 8.17 6.54 -2.53
N TRP A 108 8.31 7.28 -1.43
CA TRP A 108 7.25 8.09 -0.85
C TRP A 108 7.55 9.58 -0.99
N GLY A 109 6.58 10.35 -1.50
CA GLY A 109 6.65 11.82 -1.44
C GLY A 109 6.75 12.36 -0.01
N ASN A 110 6.17 11.64 0.96
CA ASN A 110 6.39 11.86 2.39
C ASN A 110 6.71 10.53 3.07
N LEU A 111 7.91 10.41 3.64
CA LEU A 111 8.40 9.17 4.24
C LEU A 111 7.62 8.79 5.52
N ASP A 112 6.97 9.74 6.21
CA ASP A 112 6.22 9.43 7.42
C ASP A 112 5.05 8.49 7.15
N PHE A 113 4.51 8.48 5.94
CA PHE A 113 3.47 7.53 5.52
C PHE A 113 3.96 6.07 5.48
N SER A 114 5.27 5.83 5.34
CA SER A 114 5.82 4.48 5.46
C SER A 114 5.77 3.94 6.89
N LYS A 115 5.81 4.82 7.88
CA LYS A 115 5.80 4.49 9.31
C LYS A 115 4.39 4.44 9.88
N GLN A 116 3.44 5.09 9.23
CA GLN A 116 2.03 5.03 9.59
C GLN A 116 1.48 3.64 9.27
N ILE A 117 1.21 2.89 10.32
CA ILE A 117 0.61 1.56 10.25
C ILE A 117 -0.91 1.75 10.19
N PRO A 118 -1.60 1.09 9.25
CA PRO A 118 -3.00 1.34 8.98
C PRO A 118 -3.94 0.91 10.13
N ILE A 119 -5.19 1.41 10.04
CA ILE A 119 -6.34 1.21 10.93
C ILE A 119 -6.50 -0.24 11.43
N SER A 120 -6.11 -1.20 10.62
CA SER A 120 -6.24 -2.64 10.85
C SER A 120 -5.07 -3.28 11.62
N LYS A 121 -4.09 -2.49 12.10
CA LYS A 121 -2.87 -2.94 12.79
C LYS A 121 -1.95 -3.86 11.95
N LEU A 122 -2.08 -3.82 10.61
CA LEU A 122 -1.26 -4.62 9.70
C LEU A 122 0.15 -4.04 9.54
N THR A 123 1.18 -4.88 9.57
CA THR A 123 2.57 -4.45 9.32
C THR A 123 2.97 -4.66 7.86
N TRP A 124 3.82 -3.77 7.34
CA TRP A 124 4.43 -3.97 6.02
C TRP A 124 5.24 -5.29 5.97
N PRO A 125 5.15 -6.06 4.87
CA PRO A 125 6.02 -7.21 4.62
C PRO A 125 7.52 -6.85 4.67
N GLN A 126 8.35 -7.75 5.20
CA GLN A 126 9.79 -7.52 5.39
C GLN A 126 10.59 -7.36 4.08
N ASN A 127 10.05 -7.86 2.97
CA ASN A 127 10.64 -7.76 1.64
C ASN A 127 10.36 -6.42 0.92
N ILE A 128 9.70 -5.48 1.62
CA ILE A 128 9.46 -4.12 1.17
C ILE A 128 10.49 -3.18 1.79
N SER A 129 11.20 -2.46 0.94
CA SER A 129 12.09 -1.36 1.34
C SER A 129 11.41 -0.02 1.10
N HIS A 130 11.52 0.92 2.05
CA HIS A 130 10.88 2.22 1.96
C HIS A 130 11.93 3.33 1.79
N HIS A 131 11.73 4.19 0.81
CA HIS A 131 12.66 5.23 0.41
C HIS A 131 11.94 6.57 0.25
N LYS A 132 12.67 7.67 0.43
CA LYS A 132 12.14 9.00 0.12
C LYS A 132 12.17 9.22 -1.40
N LEU A 133 11.08 9.76 -1.93
CA LEU A 133 11.03 10.21 -3.32
C LEU A 133 11.63 11.62 -3.40
N ASP A 134 12.71 11.76 -4.16
CA ASP A 134 13.39 13.03 -4.36
C ASP A 134 12.84 13.71 -5.61
N LEU A 135 12.11 14.81 -5.39
CA LEU A 135 11.48 15.62 -6.44
C LEU A 135 12.15 17.00 -6.52
N VAL A 136 12.40 17.48 -7.74
CA VAL A 136 12.86 18.85 -8.01
C VAL A 136 11.71 19.67 -8.61
N ARG A 137 11.75 21.01 -8.41
CA ARG A 137 10.76 22.00 -8.89
C ARG A 137 10.34 21.65 -10.33
N GLY A 138 9.10 21.20 -10.50
CA GLY A 138 8.58 20.63 -11.76
C GLY A 138 8.15 19.17 -11.72
N ASN A 139 8.08 18.52 -10.54
CA ASN A 139 7.68 17.12 -10.36
C ASN A 139 8.59 16.10 -11.04
N ILE A 140 9.85 16.47 -11.29
CA ILE A 140 10.84 15.57 -11.89
C ILE A 140 11.40 14.67 -10.79
N ILE A 141 11.26 13.36 -10.97
CA ILE A 141 11.85 12.34 -10.09
C ILE A 141 13.36 12.33 -10.30
N THR A 142 14.11 12.54 -9.23
CA THR A 142 15.58 12.67 -9.27
C THR A 142 16.35 11.48 -8.72
N ASN A 143 15.66 10.56 -8.06
CA ASN A 143 16.18 9.25 -7.63
C ASN A 143 16.98 8.59 -8.77
N PRO A 144 18.32 8.50 -8.67
CA PRO A 144 19.16 7.99 -9.77
C PRO A 144 18.80 6.55 -10.13
N GLU A 145 18.42 5.74 -9.15
CA GLU A 145 17.91 4.38 -9.33
C GLU A 145 16.60 4.29 -10.12
N LEU A 146 15.74 5.31 -10.04
CA LEU A 146 14.50 5.38 -10.82
C LEU A 146 14.76 5.89 -12.26
N LYS A 147 15.80 6.70 -12.48
CA LYS A 147 16.18 7.20 -13.81
C LYS A 147 16.71 6.11 -14.75
N SER A 148 17.45 5.14 -14.21
CA SER A 148 17.94 3.98 -14.99
C SER A 148 16.83 2.99 -15.34
N ALA A 149 15.76 2.96 -14.54
CA ALA A 149 14.66 2.01 -14.68
C ALA A 149 13.45 2.57 -15.45
N SER A 150 13.36 3.89 -15.63
CA SER A 150 12.29 4.55 -16.39
C SER A 150 12.43 4.29 -17.90
N LYS A 151 12.13 3.05 -18.33
CA LYS A 151 11.74 2.73 -19.71
C LYS A 151 10.30 3.16 -20.02
N ILE A 152 9.62 3.82 -19.09
CA ILE A 152 8.33 4.45 -19.36
C ILE A 152 8.64 5.87 -19.83
N LYS A 153 8.73 6.04 -21.14
CA LYS A 153 8.66 7.37 -21.76
C LYS A 153 7.26 7.92 -21.48
N LEU A 154 7.20 9.08 -20.82
CA LEU A 154 5.97 9.89 -20.73
C LEU A 154 5.52 10.33 -22.13
#